data_AF-A0A2N2JPC5-F1
#
_entry.id   AF-A0A2N2JPC5-F1
#
_cell.length_a   1.000
_cell.length_b   1.000
_cell.length_c   1.000
_cell.angle_alpha   90.00
_cell.angle_beta   90.00
_cell.angle_gamma   90.00
#
_symmetry.space_group_name_H-M   'P 1'
#
loop_
_entity.id
_entity.type
_entity.pdbx_description
1 polymer ?
#
loop_
_entity_poly.entity_id
_entity_poly.type
_entity_poly.pdbx_seq_one_letter_code
_entity_poly.pdbx_strand_id
1 'polypeptide(L)'
;MSARATGKPPREGASVWRYLKEAFLYHWNLLAFGGGTAAAIIAGSGGVALPLVIAGELIYLGGLVGNDRFRSAIDARVHAEEAPPPSDAARPNRQESVAALLQGLDVGGRARFLDLRARCRDMGAIASGVSGRVGASKGIDRGTLDRLLWAFLRLLYSKRALAEFLATTDKDEIAEQLERLRLRETKAAEDQDERILKSLRDSVATGELRLSNYEQAEKNAEFVDIELDRIDGKIRALTELAVSTEDPDYISSQVDSVAESMASTERAIREIQHLTGIDDGAADAPAIMDLELEEVVEA
;
A
#
# COMPACT_ATOMS: atom_id res chain seq x y z
N MET A 1 42.13 -18.32 -28.21
CA MET A 1 41.15 -17.31 -27.72
C MET A 1 39.80 -17.65 -28.32
N SER A 2 38.90 -18.24 -27.53
CA SER A 2 37.55 -18.59 -27.97
C SER A 2 36.57 -18.04 -26.94
N ALA A 3 35.79 -17.04 -27.34
CA ALA A 3 34.76 -16.41 -26.51
C ALA A 3 33.50 -17.30 -26.54
N ARG A 4 33.09 -17.78 -25.36
CA ARG A 4 31.87 -18.59 -25.19
C ARG A 4 30.70 -17.64 -24.96
N ALA A 5 29.84 -17.51 -25.96
CA ALA A 5 28.57 -16.80 -25.86
C ALA A 5 27.66 -17.51 -24.83
N THR A 6 27.32 -16.84 -23.73
CA THR A 6 26.27 -17.26 -22.79
C THR A 6 24.93 -16.78 -23.33
N GLY A 7 24.28 -17.62 -24.15
CA GLY A 7 22.88 -17.43 -24.51
C GLY A 7 22.00 -17.73 -23.30
N LYS A 8 21.36 -16.70 -22.74
CA LYS A 8 20.27 -16.84 -21.77
C LYS A 8 19.09 -17.55 -22.47
N PRO A 9 18.52 -18.64 -21.93
CA PRO A 9 17.37 -19.28 -22.55
C PRO A 9 16.17 -18.31 -22.59
N PRO A 10 15.28 -18.44 -23.58
CA PRO A 10 14.07 -17.62 -23.66
C PRO A 10 13.20 -17.86 -22.41
N ARG A 11 12.64 -16.77 -21.87
CA ARG A 11 11.72 -16.80 -20.72
C ARG A 11 10.45 -17.54 -21.14
N GLU A 12 10.15 -18.68 -20.52
CA GLU A 12 8.85 -19.35 -20.66
C GLU A 12 7.79 -18.48 -19.98
N GLY A 13 6.84 -17.97 -20.76
CA GLY A 13 5.68 -17.23 -20.21
C GLY A 13 4.70 -18.16 -19.49
N ALA A 14 3.80 -17.58 -18.70
CA ALA A 14 2.77 -18.35 -18.01
C ALA A 14 1.87 -19.15 -19.00
N SER A 15 1.23 -20.21 -18.51
CA SER A 15 0.35 -21.03 -19.36
C SER A 15 -0.89 -20.24 -19.81
N VAL A 16 -1.36 -20.49 -21.03
CA VAL A 16 -2.54 -19.83 -21.64
C VAL A 16 -3.77 -19.92 -20.73
N TRP A 17 -3.92 -21.05 -20.02
CA TRP A 17 -4.98 -21.28 -19.05
C TRP A 17 -4.92 -20.34 -17.84
N ARG A 18 -3.71 -19.98 -17.38
CA ARG A 18 -3.49 -19.10 -16.24
C ARG A 18 -3.85 -17.65 -16.56
N TYR A 19 -3.48 -17.17 -17.75
CA TYR A 19 -3.92 -15.84 -18.21
C TYR A 19 -5.44 -15.74 -18.33
N LEU A 20 -6.09 -16.79 -18.84
CA LEU A 20 -7.54 -16.81 -19.02
C LEU A 20 -8.28 -16.79 -17.67
N LYS A 21 -7.78 -17.55 -16.68
CA LYS A 21 -8.33 -17.58 -15.32
C LYS A 21 -8.21 -16.22 -14.63
N GLU A 22 -7.04 -15.58 -14.71
CA GLU A 22 -6.81 -14.26 -14.10
C GLU A 22 -7.59 -13.14 -14.81
N ALA A 23 -7.69 -13.21 -16.14
CA ALA A 23 -8.53 -12.29 -16.91
C ALA A 23 -10.01 -12.41 -16.51
N PHE A 24 -10.51 -13.62 -16.30
CA PHE A 24 -11.90 -13.85 -15.90
C PHE A 24 -12.19 -13.43 -14.44
N LEU A 25 -11.22 -13.60 -13.53
CA LEU A 25 -11.36 -13.25 -12.11
C LEU A 25 -11.11 -11.77 -11.81
N TYR A 26 -10.76 -10.96 -12.82
CA TYR A 26 -10.61 -9.53 -12.64
C TYR A 26 -11.96 -8.90 -12.21
N HIS A 27 -11.93 -8.11 -11.13
CA HIS A 27 -13.13 -7.67 -10.41
C HIS A 27 -14.17 -6.98 -11.32
N TRP A 28 -13.72 -6.22 -12.32
CA TRP A 28 -14.61 -5.54 -13.26
C TRP A 28 -15.25 -6.48 -14.29
N ASN A 29 -14.58 -7.57 -14.66
CA ASN A 29 -15.14 -8.57 -15.59
C ASN A 29 -16.17 -9.45 -14.87
N LEU A 30 -15.90 -9.82 -13.62
CA LEU A 30 -16.84 -10.57 -12.80
C LEU A 30 -18.12 -9.77 -12.52
N LEU A 31 -17.99 -8.45 -12.29
CA LEU A 31 -19.14 -7.54 -12.15
C LEU A 31 -19.91 -7.38 -13.46
N ALA A 32 -19.23 -7.25 -14.61
CA ALA A 32 -19.89 -7.13 -15.91
C ALA A 32 -20.61 -8.42 -16.31
N PHE A 33 -19.97 -9.58 -16.15
CA PHE A 33 -20.53 -10.89 -16.46
C PHE A 33 -21.64 -11.28 -15.49
N GLY A 34 -21.43 -11.10 -14.19
CA GLY A 34 -22.42 -11.37 -13.16
C GLY A 34 -23.62 -10.41 -13.26
N GLY A 35 -23.37 -9.12 -13.46
CA GLY A 35 -24.38 -8.10 -13.65
C GLY A 35 -25.20 -8.29 -14.93
N GLY A 36 -24.55 -8.59 -16.06
CA GLY A 36 -25.21 -8.87 -17.33
C GLY A 36 -26.06 -10.14 -17.28
N THR A 37 -25.58 -11.19 -16.61
CA THR A 37 -26.31 -12.44 -16.37
C THR A 37 -27.53 -12.22 -15.48
N ALA A 38 -27.38 -11.51 -14.36
CA ALA A 38 -28.47 -11.19 -13.45
C ALA A 38 -29.53 -10.32 -14.14
N ALA A 39 -29.12 -9.30 -14.89
CA ALA A 39 -30.01 -8.43 -15.64
C ALA A 39 -30.79 -9.19 -16.71
N ALA A 40 -30.15 -10.12 -17.44
CA ALA A 40 -30.80 -10.95 -18.44
C ALA A 40 -31.87 -11.89 -17.85
N ILE A 41 -31.65 -12.40 -16.63
CA ILE A 41 -32.61 -13.24 -15.91
C ILE A 41 -33.79 -12.38 -15.42
N ILE A 42 -33.52 -11.23 -14.80
CA ILE A 42 -34.55 -10.32 -14.28
C ILE A 42 -35.44 -9.77 -15.40
N ALA A 43 -34.87 -9.46 -16.56
CA ALA A 43 -35.60 -8.92 -17.71
C ALA A 43 -36.45 -9.97 -18.47
N GLY A 44 -36.41 -11.24 -18.08
CA GLY A 44 -37.16 -12.33 -18.75
C GLY A 44 -36.65 -12.67 -20.16
N SER A 45 -35.54 -12.07 -20.60
CA SER A 45 -34.93 -12.25 -21.92
C SER A 45 -33.74 -13.22 -21.92
N GLY A 46 -33.61 -14.07 -20.89
CA GLY A 46 -32.48 -14.97 -20.69
C GLY A 46 -32.16 -15.86 -21.91
N GLY A 47 -33.17 -16.29 -22.66
CA GLY A 47 -32.97 -17.14 -23.85
C GLY A 47 -32.19 -16.48 -25.00
N VAL A 48 -32.13 -15.14 -25.06
CA VAL A 48 -31.44 -14.39 -26.13
C VAL A 48 -30.30 -13.54 -25.57
N ALA A 49 -30.48 -12.94 -24.39
CA ALA A 49 -29.48 -12.08 -23.78
C ALA A 49 -28.29 -12.85 -23.18
N LEU A 50 -28.49 -14.06 -22.63
CA LEU A 50 -27.38 -14.85 -22.07
C LEU A 50 -26.36 -15.27 -23.13
N PRO A 51 -26.74 -15.82 -24.30
CA PRO A 51 -25.78 -16.12 -25.36
C PRO A 51 -25.00 -14.90 -25.84
N LEU A 52 -25.60 -13.70 -25.88
CA LEU A 52 -24.94 -12.47 -26.28
C LEU A 52 -23.93 -11.97 -25.24
N VAL A 53 -24.27 -12.05 -23.95
CA VAL A 53 -23.36 -11.73 -22.85
C VAL A 53 -22.16 -12.69 -22.85
N ILE A 54 -22.41 -13.98 -23.02
CA ILE A 54 -21.35 -15.00 -23.13
C ILE A 54 -20.47 -14.74 -24.35
N ALA A 55 -21.05 -14.45 -25.52
CA ALA A 55 -20.29 -14.15 -26.73
C ALA A 55 -19.45 -12.86 -26.59
N GLY A 56 -20.01 -11.82 -25.97
CA GLY A 56 -19.30 -10.57 -25.68
C GLY A 56 -18.13 -10.78 -24.74
N GLU A 57 -18.33 -11.56 -23.67
CA GLU A 57 -17.27 -11.91 -22.71
C GLU A 57 -16.15 -12.72 -23.39
N LEU A 58 -16.48 -13.68 -24.26
CA LEU A 58 -15.48 -14.46 -24.98
C LEU A 58 -14.64 -13.62 -25.95
N ILE A 59 -15.26 -12.66 -26.65
CA ILE A 59 -14.56 -11.72 -27.54
C ILE A 59 -13.64 -10.81 -26.74
N TYR A 60 -14.13 -10.29 -25.60
CA TYR A 60 -13.37 -9.41 -24.74
C TYR A 60 -12.18 -10.12 -24.07
N LEU A 61 -12.38 -11.32 -23.53
CA LEU A 61 -11.31 -12.16 -22.97
C LEU A 61 -10.28 -12.53 -24.03
N GLY A 62 -10.71 -12.85 -25.25
CA GLY A 62 -9.80 -13.09 -26.38
C GLY A 62 -8.92 -11.88 -26.71
N GLY A 63 -9.51 -10.68 -26.69
CA GLY A 63 -8.78 -9.42 -26.89
C GLY A 63 -7.82 -9.08 -25.73
N LEU A 64 -8.25 -9.31 -24.49
CA LEU A 64 -7.44 -9.02 -23.30
C LEU A 64 -6.25 -9.97 -23.18
N VAL A 65 -6.46 -11.26 -23.47
CA VAL A 65 -5.36 -12.23 -23.57
C VAL A 65 -4.42 -11.87 -24.71
N GLY A 66 -4.85 -11.16 -25.76
CA GLY A 66 -3.99 -10.68 -26.84
C GLY A 66 -3.13 -9.46 -26.52
N ASN A 67 -3.32 -8.81 -25.36
CA ASN A 67 -2.63 -7.58 -25.01
C ASN A 67 -1.26 -7.83 -24.33
N ASP A 68 -0.18 -7.36 -24.95
CA ASP A 68 1.20 -7.54 -24.47
C ASP A 68 1.44 -6.94 -23.07
N ARG A 69 0.72 -5.88 -22.69
CA ARG A 69 0.82 -5.28 -21.36
C ARG A 69 0.18 -6.15 -20.28
N PHE A 70 -0.92 -6.83 -20.61
CA PHE A 70 -1.57 -7.75 -19.68
C PHE A 70 -0.74 -9.01 -19.49
N ARG A 71 -0.23 -9.60 -20.59
CA ARG A 71 0.67 -10.76 -20.52
C ARG A 71 1.94 -10.45 -19.73
N SER A 72 2.62 -9.35 -20.02
CA SER A 72 3.84 -8.96 -19.30
C SER A 72 3.60 -8.70 -17.80
N ALA A 73 2.45 -8.14 -17.41
CA ALA A 73 2.10 -7.96 -16.01
C ALA A 73 1.84 -9.28 -15.28
N ILE A 74 1.15 -10.23 -15.92
CA ILE A 74 0.89 -11.56 -15.36
C ILE A 74 2.17 -12.42 -15.35
N ASP A 75 3.01 -12.33 -16.39
CA ASP A 75 4.32 -12.99 -16.43
C ASP A 75 5.24 -12.47 -15.32
N ALA A 76 5.26 -11.16 -15.09
CA ALA A 76 6.03 -10.58 -13.98
C ALA A 76 5.54 -11.12 -12.62
N ARG A 77 4.22 -11.30 -12.43
CA ARG A 77 3.64 -11.87 -11.21
C ARG A 77 3.95 -13.36 -11.04
N VAL A 78 3.77 -14.17 -12.09
CA VAL A 78 4.05 -15.61 -12.05
C VAL A 78 5.54 -15.87 -11.82
N HIS A 79 6.41 -15.07 -12.43
CA HIS A 79 7.84 -15.14 -12.15
C HIS A 79 8.22 -14.65 -10.76
N ALA A 80 7.45 -13.76 -10.14
CA ALA A 80 7.66 -13.37 -8.74
C ALA A 80 7.20 -14.46 -7.76
N GLU A 81 6.15 -15.21 -8.09
CA GLU A 81 5.64 -16.35 -7.30
C GLU A 81 6.51 -17.62 -7.43
N GLU A 82 7.05 -17.87 -8.63
CA GLU A 82 7.88 -19.05 -8.94
C GLU A 82 9.39 -18.80 -8.75
N ALA A 83 9.78 -17.55 -8.48
CA ALA A 83 11.15 -17.24 -8.11
C ALA A 83 11.52 -17.98 -6.81
N PRO A 84 12.64 -18.72 -6.77
CA PRO A 84 13.18 -19.21 -5.50
C PRO A 84 13.37 -18.01 -4.56
N PRO A 85 13.21 -18.18 -3.23
CA PRO A 85 13.38 -17.09 -2.29
C PRO A 85 14.72 -16.40 -2.58
N PRO A 86 14.71 -15.09 -2.84
CA PRO A 86 15.91 -14.40 -3.29
C PRO A 86 16.99 -14.60 -2.22
N SER A 87 18.14 -15.14 -2.65
CA SER A 87 19.36 -15.15 -1.85
C SER A 87 19.59 -13.75 -1.29
N ASP A 88 20.01 -13.64 -0.03
CA ASP A 88 20.08 -12.37 0.72
C ASP A 88 20.78 -11.21 -0.03
N ALA A 89 21.63 -11.52 -1.02
CA ALA A 89 22.36 -10.56 -1.85
C ALA A 89 21.55 -9.88 -2.98
N ALA A 90 20.34 -10.35 -3.34
CA ALA A 90 19.55 -9.81 -4.46
C ALA A 90 18.28 -9.05 -4.02
N ARG A 91 18.01 -8.99 -2.72
CA ARG A 91 17.01 -8.07 -2.17
C ARG A 91 17.66 -6.68 -2.19
N PRO A 92 16.95 -5.59 -2.57
CA PRO A 92 17.45 -4.25 -2.29
C PRO A 92 17.87 -4.22 -0.83
N ASN A 93 19.06 -3.68 -0.55
CA ASN A 93 19.64 -3.76 0.78
C ASN A 93 18.61 -3.22 1.77
N ARG A 94 18.07 -4.10 2.62
CA ARG A 94 16.95 -3.78 3.53
C ARG A 94 17.28 -2.64 4.49
N GLN A 95 18.57 -2.39 4.68
CA GLN A 95 19.11 -1.28 5.45
C GLN A 95 19.10 0.04 4.66
N GLU A 96 19.28 -0.02 3.33
CA GLU A 96 19.16 1.15 2.45
C GLU A 96 17.73 1.68 2.37
N SER A 97 16.70 0.83 2.42
CA SER A 97 15.30 1.30 2.44
C SER A 97 14.96 2.01 3.74
N VAL A 98 15.39 1.48 4.89
CA VAL A 98 15.23 2.15 6.20
C VAL A 98 16.01 3.46 6.22
N ALA A 99 17.25 3.46 5.74
CA ALA A 99 18.08 4.66 5.64
C ALA A 99 17.45 5.73 4.76
N ALA A 100 16.95 5.36 3.57
CA ALA A 100 16.30 6.27 2.64
C ALA A 100 15.05 6.92 3.25
N LEU A 101 14.20 6.14 3.92
CA LEU A 101 13.02 6.67 4.62
C LEU A 101 13.42 7.61 5.77
N LEU A 102 14.45 7.26 6.54
CA LEU A 102 14.95 8.11 7.62
C LEU A 102 15.53 9.43 7.11
N GLN A 103 16.28 9.40 6.02
CA GLN A 103 16.80 10.61 5.37
C GLN A 103 15.68 11.49 4.81
N GLY A 104 14.59 10.87 4.34
CA GLY A 104 13.39 11.56 3.92
C GLY A 104 12.61 12.25 5.05
N LEU A 105 12.84 11.90 6.31
CA LEU A 105 12.11 12.46 7.45
C LEU A 105 12.66 13.82 7.92
N ASP A 106 11.78 14.64 8.48
CA ASP A 106 12.15 15.85 9.20
C ASP A 106 12.89 15.50 10.51
N VAL A 107 13.51 16.51 11.13
CA VAL A 107 14.30 16.31 12.36
C VAL A 107 13.41 15.77 13.50
N GLY A 108 12.16 16.22 13.59
CA GLY A 108 11.21 15.76 14.60
C GLY A 108 10.81 14.30 14.40
N GLY A 109 10.43 13.93 13.17
CA GLY A 109 10.09 12.56 12.81
C GLY A 109 11.23 11.57 13.06
N ARG A 110 12.46 11.94 12.67
CA ARG A 110 13.67 11.13 12.95
C ARG A 110 13.90 10.93 14.44
N ALA A 111 13.87 12.00 15.22
CA ALA A 111 14.07 11.92 16.67
C ALA A 111 13.02 11.04 17.33
N ARG A 112 11.74 11.18 16.95
CA ARG A 112 10.63 10.37 17.49
C ARG A 112 10.82 8.88 17.21
N PHE A 113 11.24 8.51 16.00
CA PHE A 113 11.52 7.11 15.66
C PHE A 113 12.72 6.54 16.42
N LEU A 114 13.82 7.29 16.48
CA LEU A 114 15.04 6.85 17.17
C LEU A 114 14.83 6.66 18.67
N ASP A 115 14.13 7.59 19.33
CA ASP A 115 13.76 7.48 20.75
C ASP A 115 12.90 6.22 21.02
N LEU A 116 11.89 5.98 20.18
CA LEU A 116 11.04 4.80 20.30
C LEU A 116 11.85 3.50 20.16
N ARG A 117 12.74 3.43 19.16
CA ARG A 117 13.62 2.28 18.93
C ARG A 117 14.62 2.07 20.07
N ALA A 118 15.19 3.14 20.61
CA ALA A 118 16.11 3.07 21.75
C ALA A 118 15.40 2.45 22.98
N ARG A 119 14.19 2.92 23.29
CA ARG A 119 13.37 2.37 24.39
C ARG A 119 13.06 0.89 24.21
N CYS A 120 12.71 0.47 22.98
CA CYS A 120 12.50 -0.95 22.67
C CYS A 120 13.76 -1.79 22.96
N ARG A 121 14.94 -1.27 22.63
CA ARG A 121 16.23 -1.96 22.86
C ARG A 121 16.55 -2.05 24.35
N ASP A 122 16.41 -0.94 25.08
CA ASP A 122 16.73 -0.87 26.49
C ASP A 122 15.89 -1.84 27.31
N MET A 123 14.57 -1.84 27.13
CA MET A 123 13.70 -2.78 27.83
C MET A 123 13.87 -4.23 27.33
N GLY A 124 14.19 -4.45 26.05
CA GLY A 124 14.54 -5.77 25.55
C GLY A 124 15.79 -6.36 26.22
N ALA A 125 16.80 -5.53 26.48
CA ALA A 125 17.99 -5.91 27.22
C ALA A 125 17.67 -6.24 28.70
N ILE A 126 16.81 -5.44 29.34
CA ILE A 126 16.35 -5.67 30.71
C ILE A 126 15.59 -7.01 30.82
N ALA A 127 14.62 -7.26 29.94
CA ALA A 127 13.85 -8.49 29.92
C ALA A 127 14.75 -9.72 29.69
N SER A 128 15.70 -9.63 28.76
CA SER A 128 16.65 -10.72 28.48
C SER A 128 17.57 -11.02 29.66
N GLY A 129 18.00 -10.00 30.40
CA GLY A 129 18.81 -10.15 31.61
C GLY A 129 18.07 -10.81 32.77
N VAL A 130 16.75 -10.64 32.86
CA VAL A 130 15.88 -11.27 33.86
C VAL A 130 15.53 -12.71 33.47
N SER A 131 15.12 -12.94 32.21
CA SER A 131 14.81 -14.28 31.68
C SER A 131 16.02 -15.23 31.64
N GLY A 132 17.25 -14.70 31.56
CA GLY A 132 18.46 -15.53 31.70
C GLY A 132 18.63 -16.20 33.07
N ARG A 133 17.90 -15.75 34.11
CA ARG A 133 17.92 -16.32 35.47
C ARG A 133 16.77 -17.26 35.76
N VAL A 134 15.69 -17.23 34.98
CA VAL A 134 14.48 -18.03 35.15
C VAL A 134 14.17 -18.68 33.81
N GLY A 135 14.44 -19.99 33.69
CA GLY A 135 14.60 -20.70 32.42
C GLY A 135 13.67 -20.29 31.27
N ALA A 136 14.28 -19.86 30.16
CA ALA A 136 13.74 -19.79 28.79
C ALA A 136 12.22 -19.57 28.66
N SER A 137 11.69 -18.46 29.19
CA SER A 137 10.47 -17.90 28.61
C SER A 137 10.80 -17.38 27.20
N LYS A 138 9.97 -17.74 26.22
CA LYS A 138 9.96 -17.06 24.92
C LYS A 138 9.57 -15.61 25.21
N GLY A 139 10.56 -14.72 25.31
CA GLY A 139 10.33 -13.28 25.38
C GLY A 139 9.56 -12.78 24.15
N ILE A 140 9.24 -11.48 24.11
CA ILE A 140 8.58 -10.85 22.96
C ILE A 140 9.22 -11.34 21.67
N ASP A 141 8.39 -11.78 20.71
CA ASP A 141 8.84 -12.07 19.37
C ASP A 141 9.42 -10.78 18.74
N ARG A 142 10.75 -10.71 18.64
CA ARG A 142 11.51 -9.59 18.06
C ARG A 142 10.94 -9.19 16.69
N GLY A 143 10.47 -10.16 15.89
CA GLY A 143 9.86 -9.89 14.59
C GLY A 143 8.56 -9.09 14.67
N THR A 144 7.84 -9.13 15.78
CA THR A 144 6.63 -8.31 16.00
C THR A 144 6.99 -6.86 16.32
N LEU A 145 8.04 -6.62 17.11
CA LEU A 145 8.57 -5.28 17.35
C LEU A 145 9.13 -4.65 16.07
N ASP A 146 9.90 -5.41 15.29
CA ASP A 146 10.44 -4.96 14.00
C ASP A 146 9.32 -4.53 13.05
N ARG A 147 8.25 -5.33 12.97
CA ARG A 147 7.06 -5.01 12.17
C ARG A 147 6.36 -3.74 12.64
N LEU A 148 6.15 -3.56 13.94
CA LEU A 148 5.54 -2.35 14.51
C LEU A 148 6.39 -1.10 14.23
N LEU A 149 7.71 -1.19 14.45
CA LEU A 149 8.64 -0.11 14.16
C LEU A 149 8.66 0.23 12.66
N TRP A 150 8.57 -0.79 11.80
CA TRP A 150 8.50 -0.60 10.36
C TRP A 150 7.24 0.16 9.95
N ALA A 151 6.07 -0.26 10.43
CA ALA A 151 4.82 0.46 10.16
C ALA A 151 4.87 1.89 10.71
N PHE A 152 5.44 2.10 11.90
CA PHE A 152 5.62 3.43 12.48
C PHE A 152 6.49 4.33 11.59
N LEU A 153 7.62 3.81 11.10
CA LEU A 153 8.51 4.54 10.20
C LEU A 153 7.80 4.95 8.89
N ARG A 154 7.06 4.02 8.29
CA ARG A 154 6.30 4.28 7.07
C ARG A 154 5.19 5.29 7.29
N LEU A 155 4.47 5.21 8.41
CA LEU A 155 3.47 6.21 8.78
C LEU A 155 4.07 7.60 8.96
N LEU A 156 5.25 7.71 9.59
CA LEU A 156 5.95 8.99 9.69
C LEU A 156 6.28 9.55 8.31
N TYR A 157 6.74 8.70 7.39
CA TYR A 157 7.06 9.10 6.03
C TYR A 157 5.79 9.53 5.26
N SER A 158 4.71 8.76 5.36
CA SER A 158 3.39 9.10 4.81
C SER A 158 2.84 10.40 5.40
N LYS A 159 3.03 10.65 6.70
CA LYS A 159 2.64 11.91 7.36
C LYS A 159 3.34 13.10 6.71
N ARG A 160 4.65 13.00 6.47
CA ARG A 160 5.41 14.06 5.79
C ARG A 160 4.88 14.28 4.38
N ALA A 161 4.66 13.21 3.62
CA ALA A 161 4.11 13.30 2.26
C ALA A 161 2.75 14.01 2.22
N LEU A 162 1.86 13.67 3.16
CA LEU A 162 0.57 14.34 3.32
C LEU A 162 0.74 15.82 3.70
N ALA A 163 1.63 16.14 4.62
CA ALA A 163 1.90 17.51 5.02
C ALA A 163 2.43 18.35 3.85
N GLU A 164 3.32 17.80 3.03
CA GLU A 164 3.85 18.46 1.83
C GLU A 164 2.76 18.67 0.76
N PHE A 165 1.92 17.65 0.53
CA PHE A 165 0.78 17.75 -0.38
C PHE A 165 -0.23 18.82 0.06
N LEU A 166 -0.59 18.84 1.35
CA LEU A 166 -1.52 19.83 1.91
C LEU A 166 -0.92 21.25 1.92
N ALA A 167 0.39 21.38 2.14
CA ALA A 167 1.06 22.68 2.14
C ALA A 167 1.18 23.30 0.73
N THR A 168 1.25 22.46 -0.31
CA THR A 168 1.40 22.90 -1.71
C THR A 168 0.06 23.02 -2.45
N THR A 169 -1.04 22.61 -1.83
CA THR A 169 -2.38 22.63 -2.42
C THR A 169 -3.29 23.59 -1.68
N ASP A 170 -3.83 24.58 -2.36
CA ASP A 170 -4.79 25.53 -1.78
C ASP A 170 -6.24 25.05 -2.01
N LYS A 171 -6.92 24.69 -0.92
CA LYS A 171 -8.32 24.24 -0.94
C LYS A 171 -9.27 25.34 -1.42
N ASP A 172 -9.06 26.57 -0.96
CA ASP A 172 -9.95 27.69 -1.24
C ASP A 172 -9.81 28.09 -2.70
N GLU A 173 -8.57 28.10 -3.23
CA GLU A 173 -8.34 28.35 -4.66
C GLU A 173 -9.06 27.31 -5.54
N ILE A 174 -8.99 26.03 -5.19
CA ILE A 174 -9.67 24.95 -5.93
C ILE A 174 -11.19 25.15 -5.86
N ALA A 175 -11.74 25.46 -4.69
CA ALA A 175 -13.16 25.68 -4.49
C ALA A 175 -13.68 26.86 -5.32
N GLU A 176 -12.98 28.00 -5.29
CA GLU A 176 -13.34 29.16 -6.10
C GLU A 176 -13.23 28.88 -7.61
N GLN A 177 -12.18 28.18 -8.05
CA GLN A 177 -12.04 27.76 -9.45
C GLN A 177 -13.23 26.90 -9.88
N LEU A 178 -13.67 25.98 -9.02
CA LEU A 178 -14.78 25.10 -9.29
C LEU A 178 -16.11 25.85 -9.41
N GLU A 179 -16.37 26.82 -8.54
CA GLU A 179 -17.54 27.70 -8.65
C GLU A 179 -17.54 28.49 -9.97
N ARG A 180 -16.38 29.06 -10.34
CA ARG A 180 -16.23 29.78 -11.60
C ARG A 180 -16.49 28.89 -12.82
N LEU A 181 -16.02 27.65 -12.79
CA LEU A 181 -16.24 26.68 -13.87
C LEU A 181 -17.71 26.27 -13.99
N ARG A 182 -18.40 26.00 -12.87
CA ARG A 182 -19.84 25.68 -12.84
C ARG A 182 -20.70 26.83 -13.35
N LEU A 183 -20.35 28.07 -13.01
CA LEU A 183 -21.04 29.26 -13.55
C LEU A 183 -20.85 29.39 -15.07
N ARG A 184 -19.67 29.03 -15.60
CA ARG A 184 -19.44 29.00 -17.05
C ARG A 184 -20.18 27.86 -17.73
N GLU A 185 -20.28 26.70 -17.09
CA GLU A 185 -21.01 25.55 -17.62
C GLU A 185 -22.50 25.86 -17.77
N THR A 186 -23.12 26.46 -16.75
CA THR A 186 -24.53 26.87 -16.80
C THR A 186 -24.81 27.87 -17.92
N LYS A 187 -23.94 28.87 -18.11
CA LYS A 187 -24.05 29.81 -19.25
C LYS A 187 -23.85 29.14 -20.61
N ALA A 188 -22.86 28.26 -20.73
CA ALA A 188 -22.62 27.51 -21.97
C ALA A 188 -23.79 26.55 -22.31
N ALA A 189 -24.55 26.11 -21.30
CA ALA A 189 -25.77 25.32 -21.48
C ALA A 189 -26.91 26.13 -22.10
N GLU A 190 -27.02 27.41 -21.73
CA GLU A 190 -27.98 28.35 -22.32
C GLU A 190 -27.63 28.66 -23.78
N ASP A 191 -26.33 28.81 -24.10
CA ASP A 191 -25.83 29.13 -25.44
C ASP A 191 -25.78 27.92 -26.40
N GLN A 192 -26.10 26.70 -25.93
CA GLN A 192 -26.10 25.44 -26.70
C GLN A 192 -24.78 25.06 -27.39
N ASP A 193 -23.63 25.52 -26.90
CA ASP A 193 -22.32 25.11 -27.43
C ASP A 193 -21.86 23.78 -26.80
N GLU A 194 -22.21 22.67 -27.44
CA GLU A 194 -21.89 21.31 -26.98
C GLU A 194 -20.39 21.06 -26.78
N ARG A 195 -19.52 21.68 -27.60
CA ARG A 195 -18.08 21.48 -27.51
C ARG A 195 -17.51 22.15 -26.25
N ILE A 196 -17.97 23.38 -25.98
CA ILE A 196 -17.58 24.12 -24.78
C ILE A 196 -18.14 23.42 -23.53
N LEU A 197 -19.39 22.98 -23.57
CA LEU A 197 -20.02 22.24 -22.47
C LEU A 197 -19.23 20.98 -22.09
N LYS A 198 -18.82 20.18 -23.06
CA LYS A 198 -18.02 18.98 -22.80
C LYS A 198 -16.70 19.33 -22.11
N SER A 199 -15.97 20.31 -22.64
CA SER A 199 -14.70 20.74 -22.06
C SER A 199 -14.85 21.30 -20.64
N LEU A 200 -15.95 22.02 -20.36
CA LEU A 200 -16.23 22.56 -19.03
C LEU A 200 -16.58 21.44 -18.06
N ARG A 201 -17.38 20.45 -18.46
CA ARG A 201 -17.67 19.27 -17.64
C ARG A 201 -16.43 18.49 -17.26
N ASP A 202 -15.54 18.25 -18.22
CA ASP A 202 -14.26 17.59 -17.96
C ASP A 202 -13.40 18.39 -16.96
N SER A 203 -13.44 19.74 -17.06
CA SER A 203 -12.74 20.63 -16.13
C SER A 203 -13.36 20.65 -14.73
N VAL A 204 -14.70 20.64 -14.63
CA VAL A 204 -15.43 20.55 -13.36
C VAL A 204 -15.14 19.22 -12.67
N ALA A 205 -15.23 18.10 -13.40
CA ALA A 205 -14.92 16.77 -12.88
C ALA A 205 -13.47 16.68 -12.37
N THR A 206 -12.52 17.30 -13.08
CA THR A 206 -11.12 17.39 -12.63
C THR A 206 -10.99 18.21 -11.34
N GLY A 207 -11.70 19.34 -11.23
CA GLY A 207 -11.72 20.16 -10.02
C GLY A 207 -12.35 19.44 -8.82
N GLU A 208 -13.44 18.70 -9.03
CA GLU A 208 -14.10 17.87 -8.00
C GLU A 208 -13.16 16.77 -7.49
N LEU A 209 -12.46 16.09 -8.39
CA LEU A 209 -11.48 15.07 -8.02
C LEU A 209 -10.34 15.68 -7.19
N ARG A 210 -9.82 16.85 -7.58
CA ARG A 210 -8.77 17.55 -6.83
C ARG A 210 -9.23 17.94 -5.42
N LEU A 211 -10.46 18.45 -5.28
CA LEU A 211 -11.03 18.82 -3.99
C LEU A 211 -11.25 17.58 -3.10
N SER A 212 -11.80 16.50 -3.67
CA SER A 212 -11.99 15.22 -2.98
C SER A 212 -10.66 14.63 -2.50
N ASN A 213 -9.61 14.68 -3.32
CA ASN A 213 -8.28 14.22 -2.94
C ASN A 213 -7.69 15.06 -1.79
N TYR A 214 -7.93 16.38 -1.79
CA TYR A 214 -7.52 17.25 -0.69
C TYR A 214 -8.21 16.87 0.63
N GLU A 215 -9.54 16.74 0.61
CA GLU A 215 -10.32 16.35 1.78
C GLU A 215 -9.94 14.96 2.30
N GLN A 216 -9.64 14.03 1.41
CA GLN A 216 -9.16 12.70 1.79
C GLN A 216 -7.76 12.75 2.40
N ALA A 217 -6.86 13.58 1.86
CA ALA A 217 -5.53 13.79 2.44
C ALA A 217 -5.60 14.41 3.85
N GLU A 218 -6.53 15.36 4.08
CA GLU A 218 -6.77 15.97 5.39
C GLU A 218 -7.22 14.93 6.43
N LYS A 219 -8.21 14.09 6.08
CA LYS A 219 -8.68 12.99 6.94
C LYS A 219 -7.59 11.94 7.18
N ASN A 220 -6.81 11.61 6.15
CA ASN A 220 -5.73 10.65 6.26
C ASN A 220 -4.59 11.19 7.14
N ALA A 221 -4.34 12.50 7.15
CA ALA A 221 -3.36 13.11 8.05
C ALA A 221 -3.79 12.97 9.52
N GLU A 222 -5.07 13.24 9.82
CA GLU A 222 -5.63 13.02 11.16
C GLU A 222 -5.56 11.54 11.58
N PHE A 223 -5.94 10.64 10.67
CA PHE A 223 -5.87 9.20 10.91
C PHE A 223 -4.44 8.73 11.22
N VAL A 224 -3.45 9.17 10.43
CA VAL A 224 -2.04 8.81 10.61
C VAL A 224 -1.52 9.27 11.97
N ASP A 225 -1.92 10.45 12.44
CA ASP A 225 -1.52 10.95 13.76
C ASP A 225 -2.04 10.07 14.90
N ILE A 226 -3.33 9.71 14.85
CA ILE A 226 -3.93 8.79 15.81
C ILE A 226 -3.25 7.42 15.77
N GLU A 227 -2.92 6.94 14.57
CA GLU A 227 -2.32 5.63 14.37
C GLU A 227 -0.86 5.56 14.86
N LEU A 228 -0.09 6.64 14.69
CA LEU A 228 1.25 6.77 15.27
C LEU A 228 1.19 6.69 16.80
N ASP A 229 0.26 7.41 17.43
CA ASP A 229 0.08 7.38 18.88
C ASP A 229 -0.38 5.99 19.37
N ARG A 230 -1.27 5.34 18.61
CA ARG A 230 -1.72 3.98 18.89
C ARG A 230 -0.57 2.96 18.85
N ILE A 231 0.30 3.04 17.84
CA ILE A 231 1.44 2.12 17.70
C ILE A 231 2.47 2.36 18.80
N ASP A 232 2.79 3.63 19.13
CA ASP A 232 3.68 3.95 20.25
C ASP A 232 3.13 3.39 21.57
N GLY A 233 1.83 3.60 21.85
CA GLY A 233 1.17 3.03 23.03
C GLY A 233 1.22 1.51 23.08
N LYS A 234 1.01 0.82 21.95
CA LYS A 234 1.11 -0.64 21.86
C LYS A 234 2.52 -1.14 22.09
N ILE A 235 3.52 -0.47 21.52
CA ILE A 235 4.93 -0.81 21.75
C ILE A 235 5.25 -0.72 23.24
N ARG A 236 4.89 0.40 23.90
CA ARG A 236 5.11 0.56 25.35
C ARG A 236 4.45 -0.55 26.16
N ALA A 237 3.18 -0.85 25.89
CA ALA A 237 2.45 -1.91 26.58
C ALA A 237 3.08 -3.30 26.40
N LEU A 238 3.50 -3.64 25.17
CA LEU A 238 4.19 -4.91 24.89
C LEU A 238 5.50 -5.00 25.66
N THR A 239 6.25 -3.91 25.66
CA THR A 239 7.56 -3.84 26.29
C THR A 239 7.47 -3.87 27.82
N GLU A 240 6.44 -3.26 28.43
CA GLU A 240 6.13 -3.38 29.86
C GLU A 240 5.71 -4.82 30.24
N LEU A 241 4.85 -5.43 29.42
CA LEU A 241 4.38 -6.80 29.62
C LEU A 241 5.52 -7.83 29.61
N ALA A 242 6.52 -7.63 28.76
CA ALA A 242 7.68 -8.51 28.65
C ALA A 242 8.60 -8.50 29.87
N VAL A 243 8.58 -7.42 30.63
CA VAL A 243 9.28 -7.35 31.92
C VAL A 243 8.45 -8.03 33.02
N SER A 244 7.12 -8.09 32.87
CA SER A 244 6.19 -8.45 33.93
C SER A 244 5.68 -9.90 33.92
N THR A 245 5.73 -10.65 32.81
CA THR A 245 4.90 -11.88 32.68
C THR A 245 5.61 -13.09 32.07
N GLU A 246 5.42 -14.26 32.70
CA GLU A 246 5.84 -15.61 32.24
C GLU A 246 4.78 -16.35 31.38
N ASP A 247 3.62 -15.74 31.08
CA ASP A 247 2.46 -16.40 30.45
C ASP A 247 2.48 -16.31 28.90
N PRO A 248 2.75 -17.41 28.18
CA PRO A 248 2.90 -17.41 26.73
C PRO A 248 1.59 -17.22 25.96
N ASP A 249 0.44 -17.59 26.52
CA ASP A 249 -0.85 -17.57 25.81
C ASP A 249 -1.35 -16.13 25.64
N TYR A 250 -1.13 -15.28 26.65
CA TYR A 250 -1.46 -13.86 26.60
C TYR A 250 -0.61 -13.11 25.55
N ILE A 251 0.67 -13.47 25.41
CA ILE A 251 1.57 -12.89 24.39
C ILE A 251 1.07 -13.24 22.97
N SER A 252 0.60 -14.47 22.75
CA SER A 252 0.07 -14.88 21.44
C SER A 252 -1.15 -14.05 21.02
N SER A 253 -2.11 -13.83 21.92
CA SER A 253 -3.31 -13.02 21.63
C SER A 253 -2.97 -11.56 21.29
N GLN A 254 -1.91 -11.02 21.91
CA GLN A 254 -1.44 -9.67 21.64
C GLN A 254 -0.76 -9.58 20.26
N VAL A 255 0.00 -10.60 19.86
CA VAL A 255 0.61 -10.69 18.53
C VAL A 255 -0.47 -10.71 17.44
N ASP A 256 -1.56 -11.46 17.61
CA ASP A 256 -2.67 -11.49 16.66
C ASP A 256 -3.34 -10.10 16.52
N SER A 257 -3.56 -9.41 17.64
CA SER A 257 -4.11 -8.05 17.64
C SER A 257 -3.20 -7.02 16.95
N VAL A 258 -1.88 -7.23 17.01
CA VAL A 258 -0.88 -6.44 16.31
C VAL A 258 -0.93 -6.73 14.81
N ALA A 259 -1.01 -7.99 14.41
CA ALA A 259 -1.09 -8.37 13.00
C ALA A 259 -2.34 -7.79 12.31
N GLU A 260 -3.51 -7.86 12.94
CA GLU A 260 -4.74 -7.25 12.41
C GLU A 260 -4.63 -5.72 12.30
N SER A 261 -4.04 -5.09 13.32
CA SER A 261 -3.79 -3.65 13.35
C SER A 261 -2.88 -3.21 12.20
N MET A 262 -1.82 -3.96 11.94
CA MET A 262 -0.89 -3.70 10.86
C MET A 262 -1.52 -3.85 9.48
N ALA A 263 -2.42 -4.81 9.27
CA ALA A 263 -3.16 -4.93 8.02
C ALA A 263 -4.00 -3.68 7.74
N SER A 264 -4.52 -3.03 8.79
CA SER A 264 -5.23 -1.75 8.67
C SER A 264 -4.29 -0.60 8.35
N THR A 265 -3.15 -0.50 9.06
CA THR A 265 -2.11 0.49 8.79
C THR A 265 -1.60 0.40 7.36
N GLU A 266 -1.37 -0.81 6.87
CA GLU A 266 -0.89 -1.06 5.50
C GLU A 266 -1.92 -0.64 4.44
N ARG A 267 -3.21 -0.85 4.70
CA ARG A 267 -4.28 -0.36 3.82
C ARG A 267 -4.27 1.16 3.75
N ALA A 268 -4.13 1.84 4.89
CA ALA A 268 -4.08 3.29 4.95
C ALA A 268 -2.83 3.85 4.23
N ILE A 269 -1.66 3.24 4.43
CA ILE A 269 -0.42 3.65 3.73
C ILE A 269 -0.62 3.55 2.22
N ARG A 270 -1.13 2.42 1.70
CA ARG A 270 -1.38 2.27 0.25
C ARG A 270 -2.34 3.32 -0.31
N GLU A 271 -3.37 3.67 0.45
CA GLU A 271 -4.30 4.73 0.05
C GLU A 271 -3.59 6.09 -0.05
N ILE A 272 -2.72 6.40 0.91
CA ILE A 272 -1.92 7.63 0.90
C ILE A 272 -0.92 7.63 -0.27
N GLN A 273 -0.28 6.50 -0.56
CA GLN A 273 0.62 6.37 -1.72
C GLN A 273 -0.13 6.61 -3.04
N HIS A 274 -1.39 6.16 -3.13
CA HIS A 274 -2.23 6.43 -4.29
C HIS A 274 -2.54 7.93 -4.47
N LEU A 275 -2.81 8.64 -3.36
CA LEU A 275 -3.12 10.07 -3.37
C LEU A 275 -1.89 10.95 -3.62
N THR A 276 -0.76 10.60 -3.00
CA THR A 276 0.49 11.40 -3.04
C THR A 276 1.42 11.02 -4.19
N GLY A 277 1.25 9.82 -4.77
CA GLY A 277 2.12 9.29 -5.83
C GLY A 277 3.50 8.85 -5.35
N ILE A 278 3.74 8.83 -4.04
CA ILE A 278 5.03 8.47 -3.44
C ILE A 278 5.01 6.99 -3.07
N ASP A 279 5.85 6.18 -3.70
CA ASP A 279 6.07 4.77 -3.35
C ASP A 279 7.29 4.63 -2.42
N ASP A 280 7.17 3.79 -1.39
CA ASP A 280 8.25 3.44 -0.47
C ASP A 280 8.95 2.12 -0.84
N GLY A 281 8.48 1.44 -1.89
CA GLY A 281 9.18 0.31 -2.54
C GLY A 281 9.31 -0.94 -1.68
N ALA A 282 8.53 -1.08 -0.61
CA ALA A 282 8.78 -2.10 0.41
C ALA A 282 7.56 -2.95 0.78
N ALA A 283 7.71 -4.27 0.68
CA ALA A 283 6.67 -5.26 0.94
C ALA A 283 6.73 -5.88 2.36
N ASP A 284 7.94 -6.02 2.94
CA ASP A 284 8.16 -6.72 4.22
C ASP A 284 9.03 -5.92 5.20
N ALA A 285 8.75 -6.08 6.50
CA ALA A 285 9.49 -5.39 7.57
C ALA A 285 10.95 -5.90 7.70
N PRO A 286 11.95 -5.01 7.69
CA PRO A 286 13.34 -5.37 7.94
C PRO A 286 13.61 -5.57 9.44
N ALA A 287 14.76 -6.18 9.79
CA ALA A 287 15.21 -6.36 11.18
C ALA A 287 15.76 -5.04 11.77
N ILE A 288 14.87 -4.07 11.93
CA ILE A 288 15.15 -2.68 12.34
C ILE A 288 15.87 -2.60 13.68
N MET A 289 15.56 -3.54 14.58
CA MET A 289 16.14 -3.63 15.91
C MET A 289 17.63 -3.99 15.93
N ASP A 290 18.21 -4.49 14.83
CA ASP A 290 19.62 -4.90 14.76
C ASP A 290 20.46 -3.97 13.86
N LEU A 291 19.84 -3.02 13.15
CA LEU A 291 20.57 -2.06 12.32
C LEU A 291 21.40 -1.10 13.19
N GLU A 292 22.55 -0.66 12.70
CA GLU A 292 23.27 0.51 13.22
C GLU A 292 22.80 1.72 12.40
N LEU A 293 21.95 2.56 12.98
CA LEU A 293 21.31 3.70 12.29
C LEU A 293 21.86 5.05 12.78
N GLU A 294 22.70 5.05 13.80
CA GLU A 294 23.30 6.27 14.38
C GLU A 294 24.28 6.91 13.39
N GLU A 295 25.06 6.10 12.66
CA GLU A 295 25.97 6.59 11.61
C GLU A 295 25.24 7.12 10.36
N VAL A 296 24.01 6.64 10.10
CA VAL A 296 23.23 6.99 8.90
C VAL A 296 22.57 8.37 9.01
N VAL A 297 22.39 8.88 10.24
CA VAL A 297 21.72 10.16 10.53
C VAL A 297 22.69 11.33 10.67
N GLU A 298 23.98 11.06 10.93
CA GLU A 298 25.05 12.09 10.98
C GLU A 298 25.69 12.40 9.62
N ALA A 299 25.43 11.59 8.58
CA ALA A 299 25.90 11.79 7.21
C ALA A 299 24.90 12.62 6.37
#